data_AF-A0A3M2DLA9-F1
#
_entry.id   AF-A0A3M2DLA9-F1
#
_cell.length_a   1.000
_cell.length_b   1.000
_cell.length_c   1.000
_cell.angle_alpha   90.00
_cell.angle_beta   90.00
_cell.angle_gamma   90.00
#
_symmetry.space_group_name_H-M   'P 1'
#
loop_
_entity.id
_entity.type
_entity.pdbx_description
1 polymer ?
#
loop_
_entity_poly.entity_id
_entity_poly.type
_entity_poly.pdbx_seq_one_letter_code
_entity_poly.pdbx_strand_id
1 'polypeptide(L)'
;MSGDCVTYLLADEVGLGNTIEAGLILRELTIRGRVRRVLFVAPTGLVIQWVSEMRTHFQEDFRLLLPGDFLCGARWPPSTRART
;
A
#
# COMPACT_ATOMS: atom_id res chain seq x y z
N MET A 1 -1.84 16.86 -18.84
CA MET A 1 -1.20 17.09 -17.52
C MET A 1 -0.58 15.77 -17.11
N SER A 2 0.73 15.62 -17.27
CA SER A 2 1.46 14.40 -16.94
C SER A 2 1.21 14.09 -15.47
N GLY A 3 0.49 13.01 -15.19
CA GLY A 3 0.19 12.59 -13.82
C GLY A 3 1.52 12.29 -13.12
N ASP A 4 1.77 12.99 -12.02
CA ASP A 4 3.00 12.89 -11.23
C ASP A 4 3.23 11.44 -10.76
N CYS A 5 3.95 10.65 -11.55
CA CYS A 5 4.42 9.34 -11.16
C CYS A 5 5.66 9.56 -10.30
N VAL A 6 5.47 9.60 -8.98
CA VAL A 6 6.56 9.79 -8.03
C VAL A 6 7.06 8.41 -7.59
N THR A 7 8.31 8.11 -7.92
CA THR A 7 9.00 6.90 -7.48
C THR A 7 9.87 7.25 -6.27
N TYR A 8 9.61 6.60 -5.14
CA TYR A 8 10.44 6.70 -3.94
C TYR A 8 11.25 5.42 -3.77
N LEU A 9 12.52 5.55 -3.36
CA LEU A 9 13.37 4.46 -2.93
C LEU A 9 13.76 4.73 -1.47
N LEU A 10 13.35 3.84 -0.58
CA LEU A 10 13.78 3.81 0.82
C LEU A 10 14.95 2.83 0.90
N ALA A 11 16.13 3.28 1.33
CA ALA A 11 17.36 2.49 1.31
C ALA A 11 18.02 2.39 2.70
N ASP A 12 17.23 2.54 3.75
CA ASP A 12 17.66 2.48 5.14
C ASP A 12 17.89 1.05 5.62
N GLU A 13 18.66 0.89 6.70
CA GLU A 13 18.94 -0.39 7.33
C GLU A 13 17.67 -1.15 7.73
N VAL A 14 17.75 -2.50 7.69
CA VAL A 14 16.62 -3.36 8.06
C VAL A 14 16.30 -3.17 9.54
N GLY A 15 15.10 -2.67 9.84
CA GLY A 15 14.61 -2.50 11.22
C GLY A 15 14.55 -1.05 11.71
N LEU A 16 14.92 -0.06 10.90
CA LEU A 16 14.84 1.38 11.26
C LEU A 16 13.44 2.00 11.18
N GLY A 17 12.42 1.21 10.82
CA GLY A 17 11.04 1.70 10.73
C GLY A 17 10.57 2.06 9.34
N ASN A 18 11.18 1.51 8.28
CA ASN A 18 10.79 1.73 6.88
C ASN A 18 9.30 1.48 6.62
N THR A 19 8.68 0.55 7.36
CA THR A 19 7.24 0.28 7.31
C THR A 19 6.42 1.49 7.81
N ILE A 20 6.85 2.12 8.90
CA ILE A 20 6.21 3.31 9.47
C ILE A 20 6.42 4.51 8.54
N GLU A 21 7.62 4.69 7.99
CA GLU A 21 7.88 5.75 7.01
C GLU A 21 7.02 5.60 5.75
N ALA A 22 6.92 4.39 5.20
CA ALA A 22 6.03 4.10 4.08
C ALA A 22 4.56 4.40 4.43
N GLY A 23 4.14 4.10 5.65
CA GLY A 23 2.81 4.43 6.16
C GLY A 23 2.57 5.95 6.28
N LEU A 24 3.57 6.72 6.70
CA LEU A 24 3.49 8.18 6.75
C LEU A 24 3.35 8.80 5.35
N ILE A 25 4.15 8.32 4.39
CA ILE A 25 4.05 8.74 2.99
C ILE A 25 2.65 8.41 2.46
N LEU A 26 2.17 7.19 2.71
CA LEU A 26 0.83 6.79 2.31
C LEU A 26 -0.23 7.71 2.92
N ARG A 27 -0.17 7.97 4.23
CA ARG A 27 -1.16 8.78 4.93
C ARG A 27 -1.22 10.19 4.36
N GLU A 28 -0.07 10.79 4.08
CA GLU A 28 0.01 12.12 3.48
C GLU A 28 -0.61 12.13 2.07
N LEU A 29 -0.31 11.12 1.26
CA LEU A 29 -0.87 11.00 -0.09
C LEU A 29 -2.39 10.77 -0.08
N THR A 30 -2.90 10.01 0.91
CA THR A 30 -4.32 9.78 1.12
C THR A 30 -5.02 11.07 1.57
N ILE A 31 -4.46 11.81 2.54
CA ILE A 31 -5.01 13.10 3.01
C ILE A 31 -5.07 14.12 1.86
N ARG A 32 -4.05 14.15 1.00
CA ARG A 32 -4.03 15.01 -0.19
C ARG A 32 -4.95 14.53 -1.33
N GLY A 33 -5.66 13.41 -1.15
CA GLY A 33 -6.54 12.82 -2.16
C GLY A 33 -5.82 12.32 -3.42
N ARG A 34 -4.48 12.15 -3.35
CA ARG A 34 -3.65 11.72 -4.50
C ARG A 34 -3.64 10.21 -4.67
N VAL A 35 -3.89 9.46 -3.61
CA VAL A 35 -3.94 7.99 -3.61
C VAL A 35 -5.33 7.52 -3.22
N ARG A 36 -5.91 6.65 -4.05
CA ARG A 36 -7.22 6.02 -3.81
C ARG A 36 -7.15 4.53 -3.54
N ARG A 37 -6.04 3.89 -3.95
CA ARG A 37 -5.80 2.45 -3.83
C ARG A 37 -4.32 2.24 -3.62
N VAL A 38 -4.01 1.29 -2.74
CA VAL A 38 -2.66 0.99 -2.29
C VAL A 38 -2.48 -0.52 -2.35
N LEU A 39 -1.32 -0.96 -2.81
CA LEU A 39 -0.93 -2.35 -2.79
C LEU A 39 0.45 -2.45 -2.15
N PHE A 40 0.53 -3.11 -1.00
CA PHE A 40 1.79 -3.53 -0.43
C PHE A 40 2.18 -4.90 -0.99
N VAL A 41 3.42 -5.04 -1.45
CA VAL A 41 3.98 -6.30 -1.92
C VAL A 41 5.17 -6.62 -1.02
N ALA A 42 5.05 -7.68 -0.23
CA ALA A 42 6.08 -8.10 0.71
C ALA A 42 6.13 -9.64 0.77
N PRO A 43 7.26 -10.24 1.20
CA PRO A 43 7.34 -11.66 1.51
C PRO A 43 6.31 -12.08 2.55
N THR A 44 5.77 -13.30 2.45
CA THR A 44 4.67 -13.81 3.29
C THR A 44 4.87 -13.60 4.79
N GLY A 45 6.11 -13.74 5.29
CA GLY A 45 6.43 -13.54 6.70
C GLY A 45 6.28 -12.08 7.18
N LEU A 46 6.43 -11.10 6.29
CA LEU A 46 6.33 -9.67 6.62
C LEU A 46 4.91 -9.12 6.40
N VAL A 47 4.06 -9.77 5.61
CA VAL A 47 2.72 -9.25 5.30
C VAL A 47 1.89 -9.04 6.58
N ILE A 48 1.94 -9.99 7.52
CA ILE A 48 1.19 -9.89 8.79
C ILE A 48 1.68 -8.69 9.61
N GLN A 49 2.99 -8.46 9.64
CA GLN A 49 3.58 -7.32 10.33
C GLN A 49 3.10 -6.00 9.73
N TRP A 50 3.12 -5.87 8.40
CA TRP A 50 2.62 -4.68 7.71
C TRP A 50 1.15 -4.43 8.00
N VAL A 51 0.30 -5.46 7.94
CA VAL A 51 -1.14 -5.31 8.26
C VAL A 51 -1.33 -4.84 9.71
N SER A 52 -0.59 -5.42 10.65
CA SER A 52 -0.65 -5.05 12.07
C SER A 52 -0.21 -3.61 12.30
N GLU A 53 0.92 -3.20 11.72
CA GLU A 53 1.47 -1.84 11.85
C GLU A 53 0.54 -0.80 11.21
N MET A 54 0.00 -1.08 10.01
CA MET A 54 -0.94 -0.18 9.33
C MET A 54 -2.23 0.02 10.14
N ARG A 55 -2.75 -1.06 10.73
CA ARG A 55 -3.93 -0.98 11.58
C ARG A 55 -3.66 -0.24 12.89
N THR A 56 -2.51 -0.48 13.50
CA THR A 56 -2.16 0.07 14.82
C THR A 56 -1.79 1.55 14.74
N HIS A 57 -0.98 1.95 13.75
CA HIS A 57 -0.43 3.30 13.66
C HIS A 57 -1.24 4.24 12.76
N PHE A 58 -1.87 3.70 11.72
CA PHE A 58 -2.56 4.51 10.70
C PHE A 58 -4.08 4.29 10.67
N GLN A 59 -4.59 3.33 11.45
CA GLN A 59 -6.01 2.94 11.48
C GLN A 59 -6.53 2.53 10.09
N GLU A 60 -5.64 2.04 9.22
CA GLU A 60 -5.97 1.60 7.87
C GLU A 60 -6.11 0.07 7.86
N ASP A 61 -7.29 -0.42 7.47
CA ASP A 61 -7.56 -1.85 7.37
C ASP A 61 -7.17 -2.39 5.98
N PHE A 62 -6.04 -3.10 5.95
CA PHE A 62 -5.56 -3.77 4.73
C PHE A 62 -6.10 -5.18 4.61
N ARG A 63 -6.67 -5.50 3.44
CA ARG A 63 -7.04 -6.87 3.09
C ARG A 63 -5.82 -7.64 2.61
N LEU A 64 -5.49 -8.73 3.30
CA LEU A 64 -4.46 -9.66 2.88
C LEU A 64 -4.92 -10.41 1.62
N LEU A 65 -4.07 -10.41 0.58
CA LEU A 65 -4.31 -11.13 -0.67
C LEU A 65 -3.31 -12.28 -0.78
N LEU A 66 -3.81 -13.51 -0.84
CA LEU A 66 -3.02 -14.71 -1.05
C LEU A 66 -2.90 -15.02 -2.55
N PRO A 67 -1.85 -15.74 -3.00
CA PRO A 67 -1.72 -16.16 -4.39
C PRO A 67 -2.99 -16.84 -4.94
N GLY A 68 -3.66 -17.65 -4.10
CA GLY A 68 -4.93 -18.31 -4.45
C GLY A 68 -6.10 -17.36 -4.71
N ASP A 69 -6.09 -16.15 -4.13
CA ASP A 69 -7.12 -15.14 -4.36
C ASP A 69 -7.07 -14.60 -5.79
N PHE A 70 -5.94 -14.75 -6.49
CA PHE A 70 -5.80 -14.32 -7.88
C PHE A 70 -6.21 -15.41 -8.89
N LEU A 71 -6.37 -16.67 -8.47
CA LEU A 71 -6.41 -17.83 -9.38
C LEU A 71 -7.81 -18.27 -9.83
N CYS A 72 -8.89 -17.58 -9.46
CA CYS A 72 -10.21 -17.89 -10.02
C CYS A 72 -11.05 -16.62 -10.20
N GLY A 73 -10.87 -15.93 -11.33
CA GLY A 73 -11.80 -14.89 -11.79
C GLY A 73 -11.96 -13.66 -10.89
N ALA A 74 -11.13 -13.51 -9.83
CA ALA A 74 -11.11 -12.35 -8.98
C ALA A 74 -10.54 -11.17 -9.78
N ARG A 75 -11.44 -10.52 -10.52
CA ARG A 75 -11.21 -9.23 -11.15
C ARG A 75 -10.61 -8.33 -10.08
N TRP A 76 -9.38 -7.89 -10.29
CA TRP A 76 -8.81 -6.77 -9.53
C TRP A 76 -9.90 -5.70 -9.42
N PRO A 77 -10.25 -5.23 -8.20
CA PRO A 77 -11.36 -4.30 -8.02
C PRO A 77 -11.19 -3.16 -9.02
N PRO A 78 -12.22 -2.85 -9.83
CA PRO A 78 -12.06 -2.05 -11.03
C PRO A 78 -11.30 -0.79 -10.67
N SER A 79 -10.23 -0.54 -11.43
CA SER A 79 -9.61 0.77 -11.39
C SER A 79 -10.64 1.76 -11.87
N THR A 80 -11.29 2.46 -10.94
CA THR A 80 -11.90 3.74 -11.25
C THR A 80 -10.75 4.62 -11.72
N ARG A 81 -10.46 4.57 -13.02
CA ARG A 81 -9.79 5.65 -13.72
C ARG A 81 -10.76 6.80 -13.59
N ALA A 82 -10.62 7.60 -12.54
CA ALA A 82 -11.17 8.94 -12.53
C ALA A 82 -10.47 9.65 -13.68
N ARG A 83 -11.16 9.65 -14.82
CA ARG A 83 -10.79 10.34 -16.04
C ARG A 83 -11.78 11.48 -16.14
N THR A 84 -11.45 12.60 -15.51
CA THR A 84 -11.98 13.95 -15.75
C THR A 84 -11.13 14.91 -14.97
#